data_AF-R6YQH5-F1
#
_entry.id   AF-R6YQH5-F1
#
_cell.length_a   1.000
_cell.length_b   1.000
_cell.length_c   1.000
_cell.angle_alpha   90.00
_cell.angle_beta   90.00
_cell.angle_gamma   90.00
#
_symmetry.space_group_name_H-M   'P 1'
#
loop_
_entity.id
_entity.type
_entity.pdbx_description
1 polymer ?
#
loop_
_entity_poly.entity_id
_entity_poly.type
_entity_poly.pdbx_seq_one_letter_code
_entity_poly.pdbx_strand_id
1 'polypeptide(L)' 'MAGKNIPLRIVIHEPSTDKGKLELARKAAQIHADAVLHIIQSSAKSQEQKKALLDAVIEAALHPPAD' A
#
# COMPACT_ATOMS: atom_id res chain seq x y z
N MET A 1 2.13 -13.35 -35.18
CA MET A 1 3.25 -12.56 -34.62
C MET A 1 3.58 -13.15 -33.24
N ALA A 2 4.59 -14.02 -33.16
CA ALA A 2 5.02 -14.59 -31.89
C ALA A 2 5.82 -13.52 -31.12
N GLY A 3 5.21 -12.94 -30.08
CA GLY A 3 5.89 -12.00 -29.20
C GLY A 3 7.07 -12.69 -28.52
N LYS A 4 8.27 -12.16 -28.72
CA LYS A 4 9.51 -12.67 -28.13
C LYS A 4 9.41 -12.50 -26.62
N ASN A 5 9.20 -13.60 -25.89
CA ASN A 5 9.09 -13.60 -24.43
C ASN A 5 10.50 -13.43 -23.83
N ILE A 6 10.95 -12.19 -23.69
CA ILE A 6 12.23 -11.87 -23.07
C ILE A 6 12.05 -12.01 -21.55
N PRO A 7 12.84 -12.85 -20.86
CA PRO A 7 12.70 -13.02 -19.42
C PRO A 7 13.03 -11.71 -18.69
N LEU A 8 12.08 -11.20 -17.92
CA LEU A 8 12.27 -10.06 -17.02
C LEU A 8 13.03 -10.55 -15.78
N ARG A 9 14.22 -10.00 -15.54
CA ARG A 9 14.98 -10.25 -14.31
C ARG A 9 14.71 -9.13 -13.31
N ILE A 10 14.08 -9.46 -12.19
CA ILE A 10 13.87 -8.56 -11.06
C ILE A 10 14.93 -8.87 -10.00
N VAL A 11 15.65 -7.85 -9.53
CA VAL A 11 16.60 -7.96 -8.41
C VAL A 11 16.07 -7.07 -7.30
N ILE A 12 15.82 -7.65 -6.12
CA ILE A 12 15.31 -6.95 -4.94
C ILE A 12 16.47 -6.82 -3.95
N HIS A 13 16.74 -5.59 -3.52
CA HIS A 13 17.72 -5.30 -2.47
C HIS A 13 16.98 -4.88 -1.21
N GLU A 14 17.11 -5.66 -0.15
CA GLU A 14 16.57 -5.30 1.16
C GLU A 14 17.49 -4.29 1.87
N PRO A 15 16.95 -3.22 2.47
CA PRO A 15 17.76 -2.31 3.26
C PRO A 15 18.27 -2.97 4.55
N SER A 16 19.60 -3.07 4.69
CA SER A 16 20.23 -3.67 5.88
C SER A 16 20.55 -2.67 7.00
N THR A 17 20.45 -1.37 6.74
CA THR A 17 20.73 -0.31 7.73
C THR A 17 19.44 0.20 8.36
N ASP A 18 19.50 0.67 9.60
CA ASP A 18 18.32 1.23 10.29
C ASP A 18 17.72 2.42 9.54
N LYS A 19 18.57 3.29 8.99
CA LYS A 19 18.14 4.39 8.10
C LYS A 19 17.40 3.85 6.87
N GLY A 20 17.91 2.79 6.26
CA GLY A 20 17.29 2.16 5.10
C GLY A 20 15.95 1.51 5.43
N LYS A 21 15.84 0.82 6.57
CA LYS A 21 14.59 0.24 7.06
C LYS A 21 13.55 1.32 7.35
N LEU A 22 13.96 2.41 7.97
CA LEU A 22 13.09 3.56 8.22
C LEU A 22 12.60 4.22 6.92
N GLU A 23 13.47 4.40 5.94
CA GLU A 23 13.09 4.94 4.63
C GLU A 23 12.12 4.01 3.90
N LEU A 24 12.34 2.69 3.96
CA LEU A 24 11.42 1.70 3.41
C LEU A 24 10.05 1.77 4.09
N ALA A 25 10.00 1.79 5.43
CA ALA A 25 8.76 1.92 6.17
C ALA A 25 8.00 3.22 5.80
N ARG A 26 8.72 4.34 5.66
CA ARG A 26 8.13 5.62 5.22
C ARG A 26 7.52 5.51 3.82
N LYS A 27 8.24 4.92 2.86
CA LYS A 27 7.73 4.75 1.48
C LYS A 27 6.56 3.78 1.42
N ALA A 28 6.60 2.69 2.18
CA ALA A 28 5.52 1.73 2.28
C ALA A 28 4.24 2.40 2.83
N ALA A 29 4.37 3.18 3.90
CA ALA A 29 3.26 3.95 4.45
C ALA A 29 2.69 4.95 3.44
N GLN A 30 3.54 5.63 2.67
CA GLN A 30 3.10 6.57 1.64
C GLN A 30 2.33 5.87 0.51
N ILE A 31 2.87 4.77 -0.03
CA ILE A 31 2.19 3.97 -1.07
C ILE A 31 0.85 3.42 -0.56
N HIS A 32 0.81 2.96 0.69
CA HIS A 32 -0.42 2.49 1.32
C HIS A 32 -1.47 3.61 1.40
N ALA A 33 -1.09 4.81 1.85
CA ALA A 33 -1.99 5.96 1.91
C ALA A 33 -2.54 6.35 0.53
N ASP A 34 -1.70 6.38 -0.50
CA ASP A 34 -2.11 6.67 -1.88
C ASP A 34 -3.10 5.62 -2.40
N ALA A 35 -2.85 4.33 -2.13
CA ALA A 35 -3.75 3.24 -2.52
C ALA A 35 -5.11 3.34 -1.81
N VAL A 36 -5.12 3.61 -0.50
CA VAL A 36 -6.35 3.81 0.28
C VAL A 36 -7.16 4.98 -0.28
N LEU A 37 -6.50 6.12 -0.53
CA LEU A 37 -7.15 7.30 -1.11
C LEU A 37 -7.77 6.99 -2.48
N HIS A 38 -7.00 6.32 -3.35
CA HIS A 38 -7.48 5.93 -4.68
C HIS A 38 -8.71 5.03 -4.60
N ILE A 39 -8.71 4.02 -3.74
CA ILE A 39 -9.83 3.09 -3.55
C ILE A 39 -11.07 3.83 -3.02
N ILE A 40 -10.91 4.70 -2.02
CA ILE A 40 -12.03 5.47 -1.46
C ILE A 40 -12.64 6.39 -2.53
N GLN A 41 -11.79 7.10 -3.28
CA GLN A 41 -12.21 8.05 -4.31
C GLN A 41 -12.93 7.36 -5.47
N SER A 42 -12.37 6.24 -5.96
CA SER A 42 -12.92 5.47 -7.08
C SER A 42 -14.18 4.67 -6.73
N SER A 43 -14.47 4.45 -5.44
CA SER A 43 -15.69 3.76 -5.04
C SER A 43 -16.95 4.58 -5.35
N ALA A 44 -17.99 3.91 -5.88
CA ALA A 44 -19.31 4.48 -6.13
C ALA A 44 -20.17 4.64 -4.86
N LYS A 45 -19.55 4.55 -3.67
CA LYS A 45 -20.21 4.62 -2.35
C LYS A 45 -20.65 6.04 -2.01
N SER A 46 -21.61 6.17 -1.09
CA SER A 46 -21.99 7.47 -0.52
C SER A 46 -20.83 8.09 0.28
N GLN A 47 -20.89 9.39 0.54
CA GLN A 47 -19.88 10.07 1.37
C GLN A 47 -19.80 9.46 2.79
N GLU A 48 -20.94 9.09 3.38
CA GLU A 48 -21.01 8.44 4.69
C GLU A 48 -20.31 7.08 4.68
N GLN A 49 -20.55 6.28 3.64
CA GLN A 49 -19.90 4.98 3.46
C GLN A 49 -18.40 5.10 3.18
N LYS A 50 -17.97 6.15 2.47
CA LYS A 50 -16.55 6.46 2.25
C LYS A 50 -15.86 6.84 3.56
N LYS A 51 -16.51 7.64 4.40
CA LYS A 51 -16.02 7.99 5.73
C LYS A 51 -15.91 6.75 6.63
N ALA A 52 -16.98 5.93 6.70
CA ALA A 52 -16.96 4.71 7.49
C ALA A 52 -15.85 3.73 7.03
N LEU A 53 -15.58 3.66 5.73
CA LEU A 53 -14.47 2.87 5.19
C LEU A 53 -13.10 3.42 5.63
N LEU A 54 -12.91 4.74 5.61
CA LEU A 54 -11.68 5.36 6.09
C LEU A 54 -11.48 5.13 7.60
N ASP A 55 -12.55 5.30 8.39
CA ASP A 55 -12.52 5.06 9.84
C ASP A 55 -12.13 3.61 10.14
N ALA A 56 -12.66 2.63 9.38
CA ALA A 56 -12.29 1.22 9.53
C ALA A 56 -10.83 0.93 9.16
N VAL A 57 -10.28 1.61 8.14
CA VAL A 57 -8.85 1.50 7.78
C VAL A 57 -7.96 2.07 8.87
N ILE A 58 -8.33 3.21 9.44
CA ILE A 58 -7.60 3.83 10.57
C ILE A 58 -7.61 2.89 11.76
N GLU A 59 -8.77 2.33 12.11
CA GLU A 59 -8.91 1.41 13.24
C GLU A 59 -8.04 0.16 13.06
N ALA A 60 -8.01 -0.41 11.86
CA ALA A 60 -7.17 -1.56 11.53
C ALA A 60 -5.67 -1.24 11.59
N ALA A 61 -5.27 -0.01 11.25
CA ALA A 61 -3.87 0.44 11.36
C ALA A 61 -3.43 0.67 12.81
N LEU A 62 -4.35 1.09 13.69
CA LEU A 62 -4.09 1.28 15.11
C LEU A 62 -4.08 -0.02 15.90
N HIS A 63 -4.86 -1.01 15.45
CA HIS A 63 -4.99 -2.32 16.07
C HIS A 63 -4.60 -3.42 15.07
N PRO A 64 -3.30 -3.52 14.74
CA PRO A 64 -2.84 -4.59 13.88
C PRO A 64 -3.21 -5.94 14.53
N PRO A 65 -3.73 -6.91 13.77
CA PRO A 65 -4.01 -8.23 14.31
C PRO A 65 -2.75 -8.79 14.96
N ALA A 66 -2.90 -9.37 16.16
CA ALA A 66 -1.81 -10.09 16.81
C ALA A 66 -1.40 -11.26 15.91
N ASP A 67 -0.11 -11.31 15.55
CA ASP A 67 0.49 -12.38 14.74
C ASP A 67 0.27 -13.78 15.35
#